data_AF-A0A942GVS1-F1
#
_entry.id   AF-A0A942GVS1-F1
#
_cell.length_a   1.000
_cell.length_b   1.000
_cell.length_c   1.000
_cell.angle_alpha   90.00
_cell.angle_beta   90.00
_cell.angle_gamma   90.00
#
_symmetry.space_group_name_H-M   'P 1'
#
loop_
_entity.id
_entity.type
_entity.pdbx_description
1 polymer ?
#
loop_
_entity_poly.entity_id
_entity_poly.type
_entity_poly.pdbx_seq_one_letter_code
_entity_poly.pdbx_strand_id
1 'polypeptide(L)' 'MKPLNCEEAFARLDDFIDRELSPVEQQLVQEHLNVCAHCLAEYKFEAAIVDGIKEKMRKMQVPQELSARLGRALDSA' A
#
# COMPACT_ATOMS: atom_id res chain seq x y z
N MET A 1 -17.25 -16.16 -3.18
CA MET A 1 -15.86 -15.71 -3.44
C MET A 1 -14.95 -16.87 -3.12
N LYS A 2 -13.93 -17.18 -3.94
CA LYS A 2 -12.99 -18.27 -3.67
C LYS A 2 -11.82 -17.72 -2.82
N PRO A 3 -11.45 -18.35 -1.69
CA PRO A 3 -10.29 -17.91 -0.91
C PRO A 3 -8.99 -18.15 -1.68
N LEU A 4 -8.02 -17.23 -1.54
CA LEU A 4 -6.71 -17.35 -2.17
C LEU A 4 -5.87 -18.42 -1.47
N ASN A 5 -5.12 -19.19 -2.26
CA ASN A 5 -4.01 -19.98 -1.75
C ASN A 5 -2.74 -19.11 -1.56
N CYS A 6 -1.68 -19.68 -0.99
CA CYS A 6 -0.45 -18.93 -0.72
C CYS A 6 0.22 -18.38 -1.98
N GLU A 7 0.23 -19.14 -3.09
CA GLU A 7 0.83 -18.70 -4.35
C GLU A 7 0.05 -17.53 -4.96
N GLU A 8 -1.28 -17.64 -4.98
CA GLU A 8 -2.18 -16.59 -5.45
C GLU A 8 -2.08 -15.31 -4.61
N ALA A 9 -1.92 -15.44 -3.28
CA ALA A 9 -1.73 -14.30 -2.38
C ALA A 9 -0.33 -13.68 -2.53
N PHE A 10 0.72 -14.50 -2.59
CA PHE A 10 2.10 -14.05 -2.75
C PHE A 10 2.29 -13.27 -4.04
N ALA A 11 1.74 -13.76 -5.16
CA ALA A 11 1.82 -13.11 -6.46
C ALA A 11 1.11 -11.73 -6.52
N ARG A 12 0.35 -11.36 -5.49
CA ARG A 12 -0.41 -10.09 -5.41
C ARG A 12 0.13 -9.15 -4.34
N LEU A 13 1.21 -9.50 -3.62
CA LEU A 13 1.71 -8.69 -2.51
C LEU A 13 2.22 -7.32 -2.96
N ASP A 14 2.96 -7.27 -4.07
CA ASP A 14 3.44 -6.00 -4.64
C ASP A 14 2.28 -5.06 -4.96
N ASP A 15 1.30 -5.52 -5.76
CA ASP A 15 0.10 -4.74 -6.10
C ASP A 15 -0.73 -4.35 -4.86
N PHE A 16 -0.75 -5.20 -3.83
CA PHE A 16 -1.42 -4.92 -2.57
C PHE A 16 -0.70 -3.81 -1.79
N ILE A 17 0.63 -3.82 -1.75
CA ILE A 17 1.47 -2.80 -1.10
C ILE A 17 1.33 -1.45 -1.82
N ASP A 18 1.31 -1.48 -3.15
CA ASP A 18 1.19 -0.28 -4.00
C ASP A 18 -0.26 0.22 -4.13
N ARG A 19 -1.23 -0.54 -3.60
CA ARG A 19 -2.67 -0.24 -3.61
C ARG A 19 -3.29 -0.22 -5.01
N GLU A 20 -2.79 -1.08 -5.90
CA GLU A 20 -3.23 -1.19 -7.29
C GLU A 20 -4.32 -2.27 -7.48
N LEU A 21 -4.55 -3.11 -6.48
CA LEU A 21 -5.61 -4.11 -6.49
C LEU A 21 -7.02 -3.49 -6.41
N SER A 22 -7.99 -4.13 -7.05
CA SER A 22 -9.41 -3.79 -6.89
C SER A 22 -9.87 -4.02 -5.44
N PRO A 23 -10.98 -3.41 -5.00
CA PRO A 23 -11.48 -3.59 -3.62
C PRO A 23 -11.72 -5.07 -3.24
N VAL A 24 -12.16 -5.88 -4.21
CA VAL A 24 -12.41 -7.31 -4.02
C VAL A 24 -11.09 -8.07 -3.84
N GLU A 25 -10.08 -7.75 -4.65
CA GLU A 25 -8.75 -8.38 -4.55
C GLU A 25 -8.04 -7.99 -3.27
N GLN A 26 -8.14 -6.72 -2.84
CA GLN A 26 -7.61 -6.27 -1.56
C GLN A 26 -8.22 -7.05 -0.41
N GLN A 27 -9.54 -7.25 -0.41
CA GLN A 27 -10.21 -8.05 0.60
C GLN A 27 -9.69 -9.50 0.61
N LEU A 28 -9.56 -10.12 -0.56
CA LEU A 28 -9.08 -11.50 -0.68
C LEU A 28 -7.65 -11.68 -0.15
N VAL A 29 -6.75 -10.75 -0.49
CA VAL A 29 -5.36 -10.77 0.03
C VAL A 29 -5.38 -10.57 1.54
N GLN A 30 -6.14 -9.58 2.04
CA GLN A 30 -6.25 -9.31 3.48
C GLN A 30 -6.79 -10.52 4.26
N GLU A 31 -7.82 -11.20 3.76
CA GLU A 31 -8.36 -12.42 4.35
C GLU A 31 -7.30 -13.53 4.45
N HIS A 32 -6.47 -13.71 3.41
CA HIS A 32 -5.38 -14.68 3.43
C HIS A 32 -4.28 -14.29 4.44
N LEU A 33 -3.87 -13.02 4.47
CA LEU A 33 -2.85 -12.52 5.42
C LEU A 33 -3.29 -12.67 6.88
N ASN A 34 -4.59 -12.68 7.16
CA ASN A 34 -5.12 -12.89 8.51
C ASN A 34 -4.97 -14.34 9.00
N VAL A 35 -4.83 -15.31 8.10
CA VAL A 35 -4.80 -16.75 8.44
C VAL A 35 -3.45 -17.42 8.14
N CYS A 36 -2.62 -16.82 7.28
CA CYS A 36 -1.34 -17.38 6.87
C CYS A 36 -0.17 -16.57 7.43
N ALA A 37 0.48 -17.10 8.48
CA ALA A 37 1.63 -16.47 9.11
C ALA A 37 2.83 -16.29 8.17
N HIS A 38 3.01 -17.19 7.20
CA HIS A 38 4.09 -17.10 6.22
C HIS A 38 3.89 -15.91 5.27
N CYS A 39 2.75 -15.83 4.58
CA CYS A 39 2.45 -14.70 3.70
C CYS A 39 2.40 -13.36 4.45
N LEU A 40 1.95 -13.36 5.72
CA LEU A 40 2.00 -12.17 6.57
C LEU A 40 3.45 -11.72 6.86
N ALA A 41 4.39 -12.65 7.03
CA ALA A 41 5.79 -12.32 7.23
C ALA A 41 6.41 -11.71 5.97
N GLU A 42 6.14 -12.28 4.80
CA GLU A 42 6.60 -11.76 3.50
C GLU A 42 6.06 -10.34 3.26
N TYR A 43 4.75 -10.14 3.43
CA TYR A 43 4.12 -8.82 3.33
C TYR A 43 4.79 -7.78 4.26
N LYS A 44 5.02 -8.14 5.52
CA LYS A 44 5.66 -7.21 6.49
C LYS A 44 7.08 -6.84 6.09
N PHE A 45 7.83 -7.78 5.52
CA PHE A 45 9.18 -7.53 5.05
C PHE A 45 9.18 -6.53 3.89
N GLU A 46 8.38 -6.78 2.86
CA GLU A 46 8.29 -5.90 1.69
C GLU A 46 7.73 -4.52 2.05
N ALA A 47 6.66 -4.47 2.86
CA ALA A 47 6.08 -3.21 3.34
C ALA A 47 7.08 -2.36 4.12
N ALA A 48 7.90 -2.98 4.99
CA ALA A 48 8.94 -2.27 5.73
C ALA A 48 10.03 -1.67 4.83
N ILE A 49 10.37 -2.34 3.72
CA ILE A 49 11.30 -1.80 2.71
C ILE A 49 10.69 -0.57 2.03
N VAL A 50 9.45 -0.68 1.55
CA VAL A 50 8.73 0.41 0.88
C VAL A 50 8.57 1.62 1.82
N ASP A 51 8.21 1.39 3.07
CA ASP A 51 8.10 2.45 4.08
C ASP A 51 9.45 3.12 4.35
N GLY A 52 10.54 2.35 4.42
CA GLY A 52 11.90 2.88 4.55
C GLY A 52 12.32 3.78 3.38
N ILE A 53 11.88 3.46 2.15
CA ILE A 53 12.10 4.30 0.96
C ILE A 53 11.24 5.57 1.05
N LYS A 54 9.95 5.46 1.37
CA LYS A 54 9.03 6.59 1.53
C LYS A 54 9.54 7.59 2.57
N GLU A 55 10.06 7.12 3.69
CA GLU A 55 10.66 7.98 4.73
C GLU A 55 11.89 8.75 4.24
N LYS A 56 12.72 8.15 3.37
CA LYS A 56 13.84 8.86 2.75
C LYS A 56 13.36 9.91 1.75
N MET A 57 12.31 9.63 0.99
CA MET A 57 11.75 10.55 0.01
C MET A 57 11.03 11.75 0.65
N ARG A 58 10.37 11.55 1.80
CA ARG A 58 9.69 12.63 2.56
C ARG A 58 10.59 13.78 2.98
N LYS A 59 11.91 13.59 2.97
CA LYS A 59 12.89 14.67 3.23
C LYS A 59 13.01 15.67 2.08
N MET A 60 12.40 15.41 0.92
CA MET A 60 12.28 16.38 -0.15
C MET A 60 11.23 17.43 0.22
N GLN A 61 11.65 18.68 0.33
CA GLN A 61 10.74 19.79 0.62
C GLN A 61 9.81 20.01 -0.56
N VAL A 62 8.50 20.05 -0.29
CA VAL A 62 7.50 20.46 -1.26
C VAL A 62 7.63 21.98 -1.47
N PRO A 63 7.68 22.48 -2.71
CA PRO A 63 7.69 23.92 -2.96
C PRO A 63 6.52 24.62 -2.26
N GLN A 64 6.79 25.72 -1.56
CA GLN A 64 5.79 26.43 -0.76
C GLN A 64 4.62 26.91 -1.61
N GLU A 65 4.89 27.29 -2.85
CA GLU A 65 3.87 27.75 -3.81
C GLU A 65 2.88 26.63 -4.16
N LEU A 66 3.36 25.39 -4.26
CA LEU A 66 2.49 24.24 -4.53
C LEU A 66 1.58 23.97 -3.32
N SER A 67 2.13 24.02 -2.11
CA SER A 67 1.36 23.85 -0.87
C SER A 67 0.28 24.93 -0.73
N ALA A 68 0.63 26.19 -1.01
CA ALA A 68 -0.31 27.31 -0.96
C ALA A 68 -1.43 27.19 -2.02
N ARG A 69 -1.12 26.66 -3.21
CA ARG A 69 -2.12 26.40 -4.26
C ARG A 69 -3.08 25.29 -3.86
N LEU A 70 -2.57 24.21 -3.27
CA LEU A 70 -3.39 23.09 -2.79
C LEU A 70 -4.34 23.53 -1.67
N GLY A 71 -3.86 24.33 -0.70
CA GLY A 71 -4.71 24.89 0.35
C GLY A 71 -5.91 25.66 -0.20
N ARG A 72 -5.65 26.62 -1.11
CA ARG A 72 -6.73 27.38 -1.76
C ARG A 72 -7.75 26.52 -2.51
N ALA A 73 -7.30 25.46 -3.16
CA ALA A 73 -8.18 24.56 -3.91
C ALA A 73 -9.10 23.75 -2.97
N LEU A 74 -8.58 23.29 -1.83
CA LEU A 74 -9.36 22.57 -0.83
C LEU A 74 -10.36 23.46 -0.10
N ASP A 75 -10.01 24.72 0.18
CA ASP A 75 -10.92 25.70 0.80
C ASP A 75 -12.10 26.10 -0.10
N SER A 76 -11.98 25.85 -1.41
CA SER A 76 -12.98 26.18 -2.43
C SER A 76 -13.90 25.01 -2.84
N ALA A 77 -13.71 23.84 -2.23
CA ALA A 77 -14.47 22.61 -2.48
C ALA A 77 -15.49 22.33 -1.37
#